data_AF-C9PS43-F1
#
_entry.id   AF-C9PS43-F1
#
_cell.length_a   1.000
_cell.length_b   1.000
_cell.length_c   1.000
_cell.angle_alpha   90.00
_cell.angle_beta   90.00
_cell.angle_gamma   90.00
#
_symmetry.space_group_name_H-M   'P 1'
#
loop_
_entity.id
_entity.type
_entity.pdbx_description
1 polymer ?
#
loop_
_entity_poly.entity_id
_entity_poly.type
_entity_poly.pdbx_seq_one_letter_code
_entity_poly.pdbx_strand_id
1 'polypeptide(L)'
;MKKLSSIGLAIMLGCSLVACDNENTADTTETKTETLIYATNAQFKKDYEAIQKWDKFSKDRFQKHIDIMTKKLIAHKPPAKKITEEEIDELIDNMQQTVEETSDALDNLDIKSPDFEAFLENKKEFYSRTEEMLTTAYESMTKSPEEVLEYKAKVEKIIQELIEIRKEDEKMDKEIKEKYKFSTPK
;
A
#
# COMPACT_ATOMS: atom_id res chain seq x y z
N MET A 1 -5.68 30.96 3.05
CA MET A 1 -5.57 29.59 2.50
C MET A 1 -4.48 28.87 3.30
N LYS A 2 -4.87 27.92 4.16
CA LYS A 2 -3.91 27.17 4.99
C LYS A 2 -3.10 26.25 4.07
N LYS A 3 -1.79 26.47 3.99
CA LYS A 3 -0.85 25.61 3.27
C LYS A 3 -0.86 24.25 3.97
N LEU A 4 -1.63 23.30 3.45
CA LEU A 4 -1.34 21.89 3.68
C LEU A 4 0.05 21.67 3.10
N SER A 5 1.06 21.50 3.96
CA SER A 5 2.39 21.13 3.51
C SER A 5 2.26 19.84 2.69
N SER A 6 2.99 19.72 1.60
CA SER A 6 3.01 18.54 0.72
C SER A 6 3.17 17.22 1.46
N ILE A 7 3.80 17.24 2.64
CA ILE A 7 3.94 16.12 3.58
C ILE A 7 2.58 15.64 4.12
N GLY A 8 1.65 16.55 4.40
CA GLY A 8 0.29 16.21 4.81
C GLY A 8 -0.51 15.49 3.71
N LEU A 9 -0.17 15.71 2.43
CA LEU A 9 -0.82 15.03 1.31
C LEU A 9 -0.33 13.57 1.17
N ALA A 10 0.95 13.32 1.44
CA ALA A 10 1.52 11.97 1.48
C ALA A 10 0.93 11.13 2.64
N ILE A 11 0.71 11.74 3.81
CA ILE A 11 0.06 11.09 4.96
C ILE A 11 -1.43 10.82 4.68
N MET A 12 -2.13 11.73 3.98
CA MET A 12 -3.56 11.55 3.67
C MET A 12 -3.85 10.45 2.64
N LEU A 13 -2.89 10.13 1.76
CA LEU A 13 -2.98 8.99 0.82
C LEU A 13 -2.79 7.62 1.50
N GLY A 14 -2.16 7.59 2.68
CA GLY A 14 -2.10 6.41 3.56
C GLY A 14 -3.38 6.22 4.37
N CYS A 15 -3.99 7.31 4.85
CA CYS A 15 -5.19 7.27 5.69
C CYS A 15 -6.52 7.10 4.93
N SER A 16 -6.54 7.12 3.58
CA SER A 16 -7.77 6.88 2.80
C SER A 16 -8.21 5.41 2.79
N LEU A 17 -7.49 4.52 3.49
CA LEU A 17 -7.82 3.10 3.64
C LEU A 17 -9.08 2.81 4.48
N VAL A 18 -9.81 3.83 4.96
CA VAL A 18 -11.02 3.64 5.79
C VAL A 18 -12.16 4.60 5.39
N ALA A 19 -12.76 4.38 4.22
CA ALA A 19 -14.09 4.88 3.85
C ALA A 19 -14.41 4.30 2.47
N CYS A 20 -15.56 3.74 2.13
CA CYS A 20 -16.80 3.39 2.79
C CYS A 20 -17.35 2.28 1.89
N ASP A 21 -17.99 1.24 2.42
CA ASP A 21 -18.93 0.52 1.58
C ASP A 21 -20.17 0.22 2.40
N ASN A 22 -21.19 1.04 2.16
CA ASN A 22 -22.51 0.93 2.74
C ASN A 22 -23.51 0.69 1.59
N GLU A 23 -24.13 -0.49 1.67
CA GLU A 23 -25.44 -0.93 1.17
C GLU A 23 -25.75 -1.12 -0.33
N ASN A 24 -26.13 -2.38 -0.60
CA ASN A 24 -27.29 -2.89 -1.34
C ASN A 24 -27.59 -2.40 -2.77
N THR A 25 -27.61 -3.35 -3.71
CA THR A 25 -28.87 -3.73 -4.40
C THR A 25 -28.77 -5.12 -5.03
N ALA A 26 -29.86 -5.87 -4.92
CA ALA A 26 -30.08 -7.17 -5.57
C ALA A 26 -30.48 -6.98 -7.04
N ASP A 27 -30.11 -7.93 -7.91
CA ASP A 27 -31.05 -8.44 -8.91
C ASP A 27 -30.67 -9.83 -9.47
N THR A 28 -31.69 -10.49 -10.00
CA THR A 28 -31.82 -11.92 -10.33
C THR A 28 -31.46 -12.19 -11.79
N THR A 29 -31.04 -13.42 -12.16
CA THR A 29 -31.49 -14.25 -13.33
C THR A 29 -30.49 -15.40 -13.61
N GLU A 30 -31.00 -16.47 -14.22
CA GLU A 30 -30.64 -17.89 -14.19
C GLU A 30 -29.51 -18.42 -15.12
N THR A 31 -28.89 -19.49 -14.62
CA THR A 31 -28.42 -20.75 -15.23
C THR A 31 -27.56 -20.75 -16.51
N LYS A 32 -26.31 -21.21 -16.34
CA LYS A 32 -25.68 -22.17 -17.28
C LYS A 32 -24.80 -23.15 -16.50
N THR A 33 -25.12 -24.42 -16.61
CA THR A 33 -24.40 -25.54 -15.99
C THR A 33 -23.05 -25.71 -16.68
N GLU A 34 -21.94 -25.47 -15.97
CA GLU A 34 -20.63 -26.02 -16.32
C GLU A 34 -20.14 -26.87 -15.16
N THR A 35 -19.90 -28.15 -15.46
CA THR A 35 -19.35 -29.12 -14.52
C THR A 35 -17.83 -29.10 -14.65
N LEU A 36 -17.12 -29.22 -13.51
CA LEU A 36 -15.66 -29.30 -13.29
C LEU A 36 -14.86 -28.01 -13.00
N ILE A 37 -15.10 -27.35 -11.86
CA ILE A 37 -14.13 -26.42 -11.22
C ILE A 37 -14.26 -26.50 -9.67
N TYR A 38 -13.99 -27.65 -9.04
CA TYR A 38 -13.98 -27.71 -7.56
C TYR A 38 -12.57 -27.70 -6.95
N ALA A 39 -11.59 -28.37 -7.57
CA ALA A 39 -10.21 -28.38 -7.07
C ALA A 39 -9.44 -27.06 -7.36
N THR A 40 -9.62 -26.49 -8.55
CA THR A 40 -9.04 -25.21 -8.97
C THR A 40 -9.61 -24.03 -8.18
N ASN A 41 -10.91 -24.06 -7.85
CA ASN A 41 -11.55 -23.04 -7.01
C ASN A 41 -11.09 -23.10 -5.55
N ALA A 42 -10.85 -24.30 -4.98
CA ALA A 42 -10.40 -24.42 -3.59
C ALA A 42 -9.00 -23.84 -3.37
N GLN A 43 -8.06 -24.11 -4.30
CA GLN A 43 -6.71 -23.54 -4.22
C GLN A 43 -6.73 -22.03 -4.47
N PHE A 44 -7.46 -21.56 -5.49
CA PHE A 44 -7.63 -20.13 -5.75
C PHE A 44 -8.19 -19.38 -4.53
N LYS A 45 -9.22 -19.96 -3.88
CA LYS A 45 -9.79 -19.42 -2.64
C LYS A 45 -8.77 -19.35 -1.51
N LYS A 46 -8.04 -20.44 -1.27
CA LYS A 46 -7.01 -20.49 -0.22
C LYS A 46 -5.94 -19.42 -0.46
N ASP A 47 -5.48 -19.28 -1.70
CA ASP A 47 -4.48 -18.29 -2.09
C ASP A 47 -5.00 -16.87 -1.90
N TYR A 48 -6.22 -16.58 -2.38
CA TYR A 48 -6.87 -15.29 -2.19
C TYR A 48 -7.02 -14.93 -0.70
N GLU A 49 -7.49 -15.86 0.14
CA GLU A 49 -7.63 -15.63 1.58
C GLU A 49 -6.28 -15.38 2.26
N ALA A 50 -5.22 -16.08 1.85
CA ALA A 50 -3.86 -15.85 2.35
C ALA A 50 -3.37 -14.46 1.99
N ILE A 51 -3.58 -14.03 0.74
CA ILE A 51 -3.22 -12.70 0.24
C ILE A 51 -4.01 -11.61 0.99
N GLN A 52 -5.32 -11.77 1.20
CA GLN A 52 -6.14 -10.81 1.94
C GLN A 52 -5.68 -10.67 3.40
N LYS A 53 -5.29 -11.79 4.04
CA LYS A 53 -4.76 -11.78 5.40
C LYS A 53 -3.42 -11.05 5.46
N TRP A 54 -2.53 -11.30 4.50
CA TRP A 54 -1.27 -10.58 4.36
C TRP A 54 -1.51 -9.09 4.12
N ASP A 55 -2.36 -8.70 3.17
CA ASP A 55 -2.62 -7.30 2.82
C ASP A 55 -3.13 -6.50 4.02
N LYS A 56 -4.04 -7.08 4.81
CA LYS A 56 -4.50 -6.47 6.06
C LYS A 56 -3.36 -6.28 7.06
N PHE A 57 -2.55 -7.31 7.29
CA PHE A 57 -1.41 -7.25 8.21
C PHE A 57 -0.38 -6.19 7.77
N SER A 58 -0.06 -6.15 6.48
CA SER A 58 0.91 -5.22 5.89
C SER A 58 0.43 -3.77 6.00
N LYS A 59 -0.85 -3.50 5.72
CA LYS A 59 -1.46 -2.18 5.92
C LYS A 59 -1.40 -1.72 7.37
N ASP A 60 -1.75 -2.60 8.31
CA ASP A 60 -1.67 -2.28 9.75
C ASP A 60 -0.23 -1.99 10.19
N ARG A 61 0.75 -2.73 9.65
CA ARG A 61 2.18 -2.53 9.92
C ARG A 61 2.67 -1.18 9.39
N PHE A 62 2.38 -0.89 8.13
CA PHE A 62 2.75 0.38 7.49
C PHE A 62 2.10 1.58 8.18
N GLN A 63 0.82 1.48 8.56
CA GLN A 63 0.13 2.56 9.26
C GLN A 63 0.78 2.85 10.62
N LYS A 64 1.14 1.81 11.39
CA LYS A 64 1.86 2.01 12.66
C LYS A 64 3.20 2.69 12.45
N HIS A 65 3.92 2.34 11.39
CA HIS A 65 5.18 2.96 11.05
C HIS A 65 4.98 4.46 10.69
N ILE A 66 4.03 4.78 9.82
CA ILE A 66 3.64 6.17 9.49
C ILE A 66 3.23 6.96 10.74
N ASP A 67 2.50 6.34 11.67
CA ASP A 67 2.08 6.97 12.93
C ASP A 67 3.27 7.29 13.83
N ILE A 68 4.24 6.37 13.96
CA ILE A 68 5.48 6.58 14.72
C ILE A 68 6.27 7.75 14.13
N MET A 69 6.41 7.77 12.81
CA MET A 69 7.12 8.85 12.11
C MET A 69 6.40 10.18 12.29
N THR A 70 5.10 10.22 12.09
CA THR A 70 4.29 11.42 12.28
C THR A 70 4.42 11.96 13.71
N LYS A 71 4.43 11.09 14.73
CA LYS A 71 4.66 11.48 16.13
C LYS A 71 6.06 12.03 16.34
N LYS A 72 7.11 11.37 15.81
CA LYS A 72 8.50 11.87 15.88
C LYS A 72 8.59 13.25 15.23
N LEU A 73 8.06 13.45 14.02
CA LEU A 73 8.05 14.73 13.32
C LEU A 73 7.27 15.84 14.05
N ILE A 74 6.13 15.51 14.67
CA ILE A 74 5.34 16.44 15.47
C ILE A 74 6.04 16.82 16.78
N ALA A 75 6.86 15.92 17.36
CA ALA A 75 7.63 16.20 18.57
C ALA A 75 8.69 17.29 18.33
N HIS A 76 9.23 17.39 17.11
CA HIS A 76 10.21 18.40 16.69
C HIS A 76 9.59 19.78 16.34
N LYS A 77 8.50 20.19 17.00
CA LYS A 77 7.84 21.49 16.75
C LYS A 77 8.79 22.67 17.02
N PRO A 78 8.89 23.67 16.11
CA PRO A 78 9.64 24.89 16.38
C PRO A 78 9.13 25.63 17.64
N PRO A 79 10.02 26.15 18.51
CA PRO A 79 11.45 26.35 18.29
C PRO A 79 12.35 25.20 18.79
N ALA A 80 11.79 24.06 19.18
CA ALA A 80 12.50 22.99 19.88
C ALA A 80 13.14 21.98 18.90
N LYS A 81 14.40 22.22 18.53
CA LYS A 81 15.34 21.29 17.87
C LYS A 81 15.00 20.93 16.41
N LYS A 82 15.93 21.22 15.49
CA LYS A 82 15.91 20.67 14.12
C LYS A 82 16.14 19.15 14.20
N ILE A 83 15.44 18.39 13.37
CA ILE A 83 15.73 16.96 13.19
C ILE A 83 17.16 16.79 12.68
N THR A 84 17.91 15.87 13.26
CA THR A 84 19.29 15.57 12.86
C THR A 84 19.31 14.62 11.67
N GLU A 85 20.43 14.58 10.94
CA GLU A 85 20.63 13.59 9.86
C GLU A 85 20.56 12.16 10.42
N GLU A 86 21.18 11.90 11.57
CA GLU A 86 21.12 10.60 12.25
C GLU A 86 19.68 10.18 12.61
N GLU A 87 18.85 11.12 13.09
CA GLU A 87 17.43 10.85 13.37
C GLU A 87 16.62 10.57 12.08
N ILE A 88 17.02 11.14 10.93
CA ILE A 88 16.41 10.85 9.62
C ILE A 88 16.86 9.49 9.09
N ASP A 89 18.15 9.17 9.19
CA ASP A 89 18.70 7.89 8.74
C ASP A 89 18.06 6.73 9.53
N GLU A 90 17.92 6.86 10.86
CA GLU A 90 17.21 5.87 11.69
C GLU A 90 15.75 5.68 11.25
N LEU A 91 15.07 6.76 10.83
CA LEU A 91 13.69 6.67 10.34
C LEU A 91 13.62 5.94 9.00
N ILE A 92 14.55 6.24 8.10
CA ILE A 92 14.67 5.59 6.79
C ILE A 92 14.96 4.10 7.01
N ASP A 93 16.00 3.74 7.76
CA ASP A 93 16.38 2.34 8.00
C ASP A 93 15.22 1.49 8.54
N ASN A 94 14.49 2.00 9.54
CA ASN A 94 13.32 1.32 10.10
C ASN A 94 12.21 1.13 9.06
N MET A 95 12.06 2.07 8.12
CA MET A 95 11.09 1.98 7.05
C MET A 95 11.50 0.93 6.02
N GLN A 96 12.76 0.97 5.56
CA GLN A 96 13.28 0.01 4.60
C GLN A 96 13.16 -1.41 5.13
N GLN A 97 13.51 -1.61 6.41
CA GLN A 97 13.30 -2.90 7.08
C GLN A 97 11.81 -3.29 7.10
N THR A 98 10.91 -2.35 7.36
CA THR A 98 9.45 -2.63 7.35
C THR A 98 8.97 -3.06 5.96
N VAL A 99 9.51 -2.46 4.89
CA VAL A 99 9.20 -2.80 3.49
C VAL A 99 9.74 -4.17 3.13
N GLU A 100 11.01 -4.44 3.45
CA GLU A 100 11.67 -5.72 3.24
C GLU A 100 10.90 -6.85 3.93
N GLU A 101 10.62 -6.72 5.24
CA GLU A 101 9.87 -7.71 6.00
C GLU A 101 8.43 -7.90 5.50
N THR A 102 7.84 -6.88 4.85
CA THR A 102 6.52 -6.95 4.24
C THR A 102 6.56 -7.69 2.90
N SER A 103 7.58 -7.43 2.09
CA SER A 103 7.83 -8.13 0.82
C SER A 103 8.19 -9.60 1.06
N ASP A 104 9.06 -9.88 2.02
CA ASP A 104 9.43 -11.25 2.40
C ASP A 104 8.21 -12.03 2.91
N ALA A 105 7.34 -11.39 3.70
CA ALA A 105 6.11 -12.03 4.14
C ALA A 105 5.16 -12.35 2.97
N LEU A 106 5.20 -11.57 1.89
CA LEU A 106 4.45 -11.83 0.66
C LEU A 106 5.06 -13.00 -0.12
N ASP A 107 6.38 -13.00 -0.27
CA ASP A 107 7.15 -14.04 -0.98
C ASP A 107 7.04 -15.41 -0.31
N ASN A 108 6.90 -15.42 1.01
CA ASN A 108 6.71 -16.64 1.78
C ASN A 108 5.26 -17.16 1.76
N LEU A 109 4.31 -16.45 1.13
CA LEU A 109 2.99 -17.02 0.90
C LEU A 109 3.10 -18.16 -0.13
N ASP A 110 2.55 -19.32 0.22
CA ASP A 110 2.51 -20.50 -0.66
C ASP A 110 1.43 -20.38 -1.74
N ILE A 111 1.49 -19.31 -2.54
CA ILE A 111 0.52 -19.02 -3.61
C ILE A 111 0.83 -19.93 -4.79
N LYS A 112 -0.17 -20.72 -5.20
CA LYS A 112 -0.03 -21.70 -6.28
C LYS A 112 -0.75 -21.28 -7.55
N SER A 113 -1.78 -20.45 -7.42
CA SER A 113 -2.59 -20.00 -8.53
C SER A 113 -1.84 -18.92 -9.35
N PRO A 114 -1.58 -19.14 -10.65
CA PRO A 114 -0.89 -18.17 -11.50
C PRO A 114 -1.71 -16.88 -11.71
N ASP A 115 -3.01 -16.93 -11.46
CA ASP A 115 -3.90 -15.76 -11.53
C ASP A 115 -3.50 -14.62 -10.58
N PHE A 116 -2.65 -14.90 -9.58
CA PHE A 116 -2.17 -13.89 -8.63
C PHE A 116 -0.80 -13.31 -8.97
N GLU A 117 -0.06 -13.84 -9.96
CA GLU A 117 1.34 -13.46 -10.22
C GLU A 117 1.49 -11.94 -10.42
N ALA A 118 0.76 -11.37 -11.39
CA ALA A 118 0.78 -9.93 -11.65
C ALA A 118 0.27 -9.10 -10.45
N PHE A 119 -0.71 -9.63 -9.69
CA PHE A 119 -1.22 -8.95 -8.51
C PHE A 119 -0.16 -8.86 -7.41
N LEU A 120 0.57 -9.95 -7.17
CA LEU A 120 1.65 -9.99 -6.18
C LEU A 120 2.81 -9.07 -6.58
N GLU A 121 3.19 -9.06 -7.86
CA GLU A 121 4.21 -8.15 -8.38
C GLU A 121 3.82 -6.68 -8.18
N ASN A 122 2.58 -6.31 -8.55
CA ASN A 122 2.08 -4.95 -8.37
C ASN A 122 2.03 -4.53 -6.89
N LYS A 123 1.71 -5.46 -5.98
CA LYS A 123 1.79 -5.19 -4.53
C LYS A 123 3.21 -4.89 -4.07
N LYS A 124 4.21 -5.63 -4.54
CA LYS A 124 5.62 -5.34 -4.22
C LYS A 124 6.04 -3.99 -4.77
N GLU A 125 5.67 -3.69 -6.02
CA GLU A 125 5.98 -2.39 -6.63
C GLU A 125 5.35 -1.25 -5.83
N PHE A 126 4.10 -1.39 -5.37
CA PHE A 126 3.45 -0.40 -4.52
C PHE A 126 4.24 -0.11 -3.24
N TYR A 127 4.69 -1.15 -2.51
CA TYR A 127 5.45 -0.96 -1.28
C TYR A 127 6.84 -0.38 -1.56
N SER A 128 7.53 -0.83 -2.60
CA SER A 128 8.84 -0.30 -3.01
C SER A 128 8.77 1.18 -3.42
N ARG A 129 7.74 1.59 -4.18
CA ARG A 129 7.53 3.00 -4.54
C ARG A 129 7.13 3.86 -3.34
N THR A 130 6.39 3.28 -2.40
CA THR A 130 6.05 3.95 -1.14
C THR A 130 7.30 4.20 -0.30
N GLU A 131 8.22 3.23 -0.23
CA GLU A 131 9.54 3.40 0.38
C GLU A 131 10.31 4.55 -0.28
N GLU A 132 10.46 4.52 -1.60
CA GLU A 132 11.20 5.56 -2.35
C GLU A 132 10.61 6.96 -2.11
N MET A 133 9.29 7.08 -2.13
CA MET A 133 8.58 8.34 -1.85
C MET A 133 8.89 8.87 -0.46
N LEU A 134 8.80 8.01 0.56
CA LEU A 134 8.99 8.39 1.95
C LEU A 134 10.46 8.68 2.27
N THR A 135 11.41 7.88 1.76
CA THR A 135 12.85 8.13 1.87
C THR A 135 13.18 9.50 1.29
N THR A 136 12.72 9.78 0.06
CA THR A 136 12.93 11.09 -0.58
C THR A 136 12.33 12.22 0.25
N ALA A 137 11.15 12.02 0.83
CA ALA A 137 10.52 13.02 1.69
C ALA A 137 11.33 13.27 2.98
N TYR A 138 11.91 12.24 3.59
CA TYR A 138 12.71 12.37 4.81
C TYR A 138 14.07 12.98 4.57
N GLU A 139 14.77 12.56 3.52
CA GLU A 139 16.04 13.17 3.13
C GLU A 139 15.89 14.67 2.90
N SER A 140 14.74 15.13 2.37
CA SER A 140 14.48 16.55 2.13
C SER A 140 14.47 17.41 3.41
N MET A 141 14.21 16.81 4.58
CA MET A 141 14.05 17.55 5.84
C MET A 141 15.35 18.15 6.37
N THR A 142 16.49 17.65 5.91
CA THR A 142 17.83 18.14 6.30
C THR A 142 18.45 19.06 5.25
N LYS A 143 17.81 19.22 4.09
CA LYS A 143 18.36 19.99 2.96
C LYS A 143 18.05 21.47 3.05
N SER A 144 18.80 22.26 2.28
CA SER A 144 18.53 23.68 2.11
C SER A 144 17.19 23.92 1.39
N PRO A 145 16.56 25.09 1.53
CA PRO A 145 15.30 25.40 0.84
C PRO A 145 15.36 25.27 -0.68
N GLU A 146 16.53 25.52 -1.28
CA GLU A 146 16.77 25.41 -2.72
C GLU A 146 16.77 23.93 -3.15
N GLU A 147 17.50 23.08 -2.43
CA GLU A 147 17.53 21.64 -2.67
C GLU A 147 16.15 20.99 -2.43
N VAL A 148 15.39 21.43 -1.42
CA VAL A 148 14.04 20.91 -1.13
C VAL A 148 13.10 20.95 -2.34
N LEU A 149 13.26 21.92 -3.26
CA LEU A 149 12.44 22.00 -4.47
C LEU A 149 12.64 20.79 -5.40
N GLU A 150 13.88 20.30 -5.52
CA GLU A 150 14.20 19.12 -6.33
C GLU A 150 13.61 17.84 -5.71
N TYR A 151 13.73 17.68 -4.39
CA TYR A 151 13.14 16.56 -3.67
C TYR A 151 11.62 16.57 -3.78
N LYS A 152 11.00 17.74 -3.71
CA LYS A 152 9.55 17.87 -3.91
C LYS A 152 9.12 17.39 -5.31
N ALA A 153 9.87 17.76 -6.36
CA ALA A 153 9.57 17.31 -7.72
C ALA A 153 9.73 15.78 -7.86
N LYS A 154 10.74 15.18 -7.23
CA LYS A 154 10.91 13.72 -7.17
C LYS A 154 9.72 13.04 -6.47
N VAL A 155 9.31 13.54 -5.30
CA VAL A 155 8.13 13.02 -4.58
C VAL A 155 6.87 13.14 -5.42
N GLU A 156 6.64 14.28 -6.09
CA GLU A 156 5.47 14.48 -6.97
C GLU A 156 5.45 13.47 -8.13
N LYS A 157 6.60 13.15 -8.71
CA LYS A 157 6.71 12.13 -9.75
C LYS A 157 6.35 10.74 -9.22
N ILE A 158 6.91 10.33 -8.09
CA ILE A 158 6.63 9.02 -7.48
C ILE A 158 5.15 8.91 -7.08
N ILE A 159 4.52 10.00 -6.63
CA ILE A 159 3.08 10.02 -6.37
C ILE A 159 2.26 9.71 -7.63
N GLN A 160 2.65 10.20 -8.81
CA GLN A 160 1.96 9.86 -10.05
C GLN A 160 2.12 8.38 -10.40
N GLU A 161 3.31 7.82 -10.21
CA GLU A 161 3.57 6.38 -10.41
C GLU A 161 2.71 5.53 -9.44
N LEU A 162 2.65 5.92 -8.16
CA LEU A 162 1.80 5.27 -7.15
C LEU A 162 0.30 5.37 -7.45
N ILE A 163 -0.15 6.42 -8.15
CA ILE A 163 -1.55 6.55 -8.59
C ILE A 163 -1.86 5.53 -9.68
N GLU A 164 -0.96 5.35 -10.66
CA GLU A 164 -1.17 4.34 -11.71
C GLU A 164 -1.12 2.92 -11.15
N ILE A 165 -0.15 2.61 -10.29
CA ILE A 165 -0.07 1.33 -9.56
C ILE A 165 -1.36 1.04 -8.79
N ARG A 166 -1.95 2.06 -8.14
CA ARG A 166 -3.22 1.89 -7.42
C ARG A 166 -4.40 1.60 -8.34
N LYS A 167 -4.48 2.25 -9.49
CA LYS A 167 -5.53 1.98 -10.48
C LYS A 167 -5.43 0.55 -11.01
N GLU A 168 -4.21 0.08 -11.26
CA GLU A 168 -3.95 -1.29 -11.69
C GLU A 168 -4.30 -2.29 -10.58
N ASP A 169 -3.96 -1.98 -9.33
CA ASP A 169 -4.32 -2.77 -8.14
C ASP A 169 -5.85 -2.92 -8.00
N GLU A 170 -6.59 -1.82 -8.06
CA GLU A 170 -8.05 -1.80 -7.96
C GLU A 170 -8.71 -2.60 -9.09
N LYS A 171 -8.17 -2.49 -10.31
CA LYS A 171 -8.64 -3.26 -11.46
C LYS A 171 -8.43 -4.76 -11.23
N MET A 172 -7.22 -5.17 -10.85
CA MET A 172 -6.91 -6.59 -10.61
C MET A 172 -7.70 -7.16 -9.43
N ASP A 173 -7.83 -6.40 -8.33
CA ASP A 173 -8.62 -6.79 -7.17
C ASP A 173 -10.09 -7.02 -7.55
N LYS A 174 -10.67 -6.17 -8.42
CA LYS A 174 -12.02 -6.38 -8.94
C LYS A 174 -12.13 -7.69 -9.73
N GLU A 175 -11.22 -7.93 -10.67
CA GLU A 175 -11.21 -9.14 -11.51
C GLU A 175 -11.06 -10.41 -10.64
N ILE A 176 -10.17 -10.37 -9.65
CA ILE A 176 -9.96 -11.45 -8.67
C ILE A 176 -11.21 -11.68 -7.82
N LYS A 177 -11.85 -10.62 -7.32
CA LYS A 177 -13.07 -10.71 -6.51
C LYS A 177 -14.24 -11.30 -7.28
N GLU A 178 -14.38 -10.97 -8.56
CA GLU A 178 -15.38 -11.57 -9.43
C GLU A 178 -15.13 -13.08 -9.55
N LYS A 179 -13.91 -13.50 -9.89
CA LYS A 179 -13.52 -14.93 -9.91
C LYS A 179 -13.78 -15.62 -8.57
N TYR A 180 -13.46 -14.95 -7.46
CA TYR A 180 -13.69 -15.47 -6.10
C TYR A 180 -15.18 -15.71 -5.82
N LYS A 181 -16.07 -14.77 -6.17
CA LYS A 181 -17.52 -14.94 -5.98
C LYS A 181 -18.08 -16.13 -6.76
N PHE A 182 -17.58 -16.38 -7.97
CA PHE A 182 -17.94 -17.57 -8.75
C PHE A 182 -17.35 -18.87 -8.18
N SER A 183 -16.31 -18.78 -7.34
CA SER A 183 -15.66 -19.93 -6.70
C SER A 183 -16.32 -20.39 -5.40
N THR A 184 -17.23 -19.61 -4.83
CA THR A 184 -17.99 -19.96 -3.62
C THR A 184 -19.35 -20.58 -3.97
N PRO A 185 -19.71 -21.77 -3.48
CA PRO A 185 -21.06 -22.33 -3.66
C PRO A 185 -22.12 -21.40 -3.05
N LYS A 186 -23.25 -21.24 -3.76
CA LYS A 186 -24.46 -20.57 -3.23
C LYS A 186 -25.10 -21.38 -2.11
#